data_AF-A0AAU3NXK1-F1
#
_entry.id   AF-A0AAU3NXK1-F1
#
_cell.length_a   1.000
_cell.length_b   1.000
_cell.length_c   1.000
_cell.angle_alpha   90.00
_cell.angle_beta   90.00
_cell.angle_gamma   90.00
#
_symmetry.space_group_name_H-M   'P 1'
#
loop_
_entity.id
_entity.type
_entity.pdbx_description
1 polymer ?
#
loop_
_entity_poly.entity_id
_entity_poly.type
_entity_poly.pdbx_seq_one_letter_code
_entity_poly.pdbx_strand_id
1 'polypeptide(L)'
;MYGFLFVSVVETVALAYLIPWPLVHTVTLVLDVWGCYFVIALHASCVVRPHVIGNDGSLHLRYGALLDIRIPADRIASVHQDRKFPTSRLAAVDENGVADLAVGGQTTITVELTEPVGYVRALGKPAEAHTFRFYAEDATSTVTALRAAGGIHSR
;
A
#
# COMPACT_ATOMS: atom_id res chain seq x y z
N MET A 1 -2.47 6.81 10.88
CA MET A 1 -3.30 7.73 10.07
C MET A 1 -3.96 8.83 10.91
N TYR A 2 -4.58 8.48 12.04
CA TYR A 2 -5.16 9.48 12.97
C TYR A 2 -4.17 10.50 13.52
N GLY A 3 -2.91 10.12 13.75
CA GLY A 3 -1.87 11.07 14.17
C GLY A 3 -1.60 12.18 13.15
N PHE A 4 -1.67 11.89 11.85
CA PHE A 4 -1.52 12.90 10.81
C PHE A 4 -2.70 13.87 10.80
N LEU A 5 -3.93 13.36 10.87
CA LEU A 5 -5.13 14.20 11.01
C LEU A 5 -5.07 15.09 12.25
N PHE A 6 -4.65 14.54 13.39
CA PHE A 6 -4.50 15.31 14.62
C PHE A 6 -3.50 16.46 14.45
N VAL A 7 -2.31 16.18 13.89
CA VAL A 7 -1.30 17.20 13.63
C VAL A 7 -1.81 18.26 12.66
N SER A 8 -2.50 17.87 11.59
CA SER A 8 -3.12 18.83 10.65
C SER A 8 -4.12 19.74 11.35
N VAL A 9 -4.98 19.22 12.23
CA VAL A 9 -5.94 20.05 12.99
C VAL A 9 -5.22 21.04 13.91
N VAL A 10 -4.16 20.58 14.61
CA VAL A 10 -3.36 21.45 15.49
C VAL A 10 -2.64 22.54 14.69
N GLU A 11 -2.09 22.18 13.53
CA GLU A 11 -1.45 23.11 12.60
C GLU A 11 -2.44 24.20 12.13
N THR A 12 -3.66 23.82 11.73
CA THR A 12 -4.71 24.77 11.35
C THR A 12 -5.01 25.77 12.46
N VAL A 13 -5.14 25.31 13.70
CA VAL A 13 -5.38 26.18 14.85
C VAL A 13 -4.20 27.13 15.06
N ALA A 14 -2.96 26.63 14.99
CA ALA A 14 -1.77 27.47 15.14
C ALA A 14 -1.66 28.53 14.04
N LEU A 15 -1.90 28.16 12.79
CA LEU A 15 -1.87 29.07 11.63
C LEU A 15 -2.97 30.14 11.73
N ALA A 16 -4.14 29.81 12.28
CA ALA A 16 -5.20 30.78 12.53
C ALA A 16 -4.78 31.89 13.51
N TYR A 17 -3.93 31.58 14.50
CA TYR A 17 -3.38 32.58 15.42
C TYR A 17 -2.17 33.33 14.86
N LEU A 18 -1.37 32.68 14.01
CA LEU A 18 -0.12 33.23 13.49
C LEU A 18 -0.32 34.17 12.29
N ILE A 19 -1.34 33.93 11.45
CA ILE A 19 -1.54 34.64 10.19
C ILE A 19 -2.44 35.87 10.40
N PRO A 20 -1.90 37.10 10.32
CA PRO A 20 -2.69 38.32 10.54
C PRO A 20 -3.53 38.74 9.32
N TRP A 21 -3.23 38.21 8.12
CA TRP A 21 -3.92 38.57 6.88
C TRP A 21 -5.15 37.66 6.64
N PRO A 22 -6.38 38.22 6.61
CA PRO A 22 -7.60 37.42 6.49
C PRO A 22 -7.67 36.53 5.24
N LEU A 23 -7.14 37.02 4.12
CA LEU A 23 -7.12 36.27 2.85
C LEU A 23 -6.23 35.03 2.95
N VAL A 24 -5.01 35.19 3.48
CA VAL A 24 -4.05 34.08 3.63
C VAL A 24 -4.62 33.04 4.59
N HIS A 25 -5.18 33.48 5.73
CA HIS A 25 -5.84 32.59 6.67
C HIS A 25 -6.96 31.80 6.00
N THR A 26 -7.85 32.46 5.25
CA THR A 26 -8.95 31.77 4.56
C THR A 26 -8.44 30.72 3.57
N VAL A 27 -7.41 31.04 2.77
CA VAL A 27 -6.82 30.10 1.81
C VAL A 27 -6.21 28.90 2.53
N THR A 28 -5.43 29.13 3.59
CA THR A 28 -4.84 28.07 4.42
C THR A 28 -5.92 27.17 5.03
N LEU A 29 -6.98 27.75 5.60
CA LEU A 29 -8.09 26.99 6.18
C LEU A 29 -8.75 26.07 5.14
N VAL A 30 -8.97 26.56 3.92
CA VAL A 30 -9.53 25.75 2.83
C VAL A 30 -8.59 24.60 2.45
N LEU A 31 -7.29 24.86 2.34
CA LEU A 31 -6.29 23.83 2.04
C LEU A 31 -6.22 22.76 3.13
N ASP A 32 -6.29 23.16 4.40
CA ASP A 32 -6.23 22.24 5.54
C ASP A 32 -7.46 21.34 5.62
N VAL A 33 -8.66 21.92 5.45
CA VAL A 33 -9.91 21.15 5.40
C VAL A 33 -9.87 20.17 4.24
N TRP A 34 -9.40 20.61 3.07
CA TRP A 34 -9.25 19.74 1.90
C TRP A 34 -8.23 18.63 2.15
N GLY A 35 -7.09 18.93 2.79
CA GLY A 35 -6.07 17.95 3.18
C GLY A 35 -6.60 16.90 4.16
N CYS A 36 -7.35 17.32 5.18
CA CYS A 36 -8.00 16.41 6.13
C CYS A 36 -9.00 15.48 5.43
N TYR A 37 -9.84 16.05 4.55
CA TYR A 37 -10.76 15.26 3.71
C TYR A 37 -10.00 14.23 2.86
N PHE A 38 -8.90 14.65 2.21
CA PHE A 38 -8.08 13.77 1.38
C PHE A 38 -7.51 12.59 2.18
N VAL A 39 -7.00 12.84 3.39
CA VAL A 39 -6.46 11.79 4.26
C VAL A 39 -7.54 10.78 4.66
N ILE A 40 -8.74 11.25 5.01
CA ILE A 40 -9.88 10.38 5.33
C ILE A 40 -10.31 9.55 4.11
N ALA A 41 -10.42 10.18 2.94
CA ALA A 41 -10.79 9.51 1.71
C ALA A 41 -9.76 8.43 1.32
N LEU A 42 -8.47 8.74 1.47
CA LEU A 42 -7.39 7.78 1.24
C LEU A 42 -7.51 6.58 2.20
N HIS A 43 -7.77 6.83 3.49
CA HIS A 43 -8.02 5.75 4.46
C HIS A 43 -9.16 4.84 4.04
N ALA A 44 -10.30 5.47 3.75
CA ALA A 44 -11.52 4.76 3.41
C ALA A 44 -11.25 3.89 2.19
N SER A 45 -10.49 4.39 1.21
CA SER A 45 -10.08 3.62 0.05
C SER A 45 -9.28 2.36 0.43
N CYS A 46 -8.34 2.45 1.38
CA CYS A 46 -7.55 1.31 1.85
C CYS A 46 -8.40 0.30 2.63
N VAL A 47 -9.41 0.76 3.37
CA VAL A 47 -10.33 -0.11 4.14
C VAL A 47 -11.31 -0.83 3.22
N VAL A 48 -11.88 -0.15 2.23
CA VAL A 48 -12.90 -0.73 1.32
C VAL A 48 -12.31 -1.56 0.18
N ARG A 49 -11.01 -1.44 -0.08
CA ARG A 49 -10.28 -2.21 -1.11
C ARG A 49 -9.11 -2.97 -0.48
N PRO A 50 -9.38 -3.97 0.37
CA PRO A 50 -8.32 -4.81 0.92
C PRO A 50 -7.65 -5.63 -0.18
N HIS A 51 -6.53 -6.25 0.19
CA HIS A 51 -5.89 -7.29 -0.62
C HIS A 51 -6.82 -8.51 -0.66
N VAL A 52 -7.01 -9.10 -1.83
CA VAL A 52 -7.96 -10.21 -2.02
C VAL A 52 -7.25 -11.37 -2.70
N ILE A 53 -7.48 -12.58 -2.20
CA ILE A 53 -7.11 -13.82 -2.87
C ILE A 53 -8.35 -14.27 -3.64
N GLY A 54 -8.26 -14.32 -4.96
CA GLY A 54 -9.30 -14.80 -5.84
C GLY A 54 -9.54 -16.29 -5.68
N ASN A 55 -10.74 -16.75 -6.03
CA ASN A 55 -11.09 -18.18 -5.99
C ASN A 55 -10.31 -19.01 -7.03
N ASP A 56 -9.73 -18.34 -8.02
CA ASP A 56 -8.78 -18.88 -9.00
C ASP A 56 -7.34 -18.98 -8.45
N GLY A 57 -7.12 -18.58 -7.20
CA GLY A 57 -5.80 -18.49 -6.57
C GLY A 57 -5.00 -17.25 -6.96
N SER A 58 -5.58 -16.34 -7.75
CA SER A 58 -4.91 -15.09 -8.10
C SER A 58 -4.82 -14.15 -6.89
N LEU A 59 -3.70 -13.46 -6.76
CA LEU A 59 -3.48 -12.49 -5.68
C LEU A 59 -3.69 -11.08 -6.22
N HIS A 60 -4.68 -10.38 -5.69
CA HIS A 60 -4.94 -8.97 -5.97
C HIS A 60 -4.35 -8.12 -4.85
N LEU A 61 -3.21 -7.50 -5.12
CA LEU A 61 -2.59 -6.56 -4.19
C LEU A 61 -3.13 -5.16 -4.41
N ARG A 62 -3.66 -4.54 -3.35
CA ARG A 62 -4.32 -3.24 -3.43
C ARG A 62 -3.86 -2.31 -2.34
N TYR A 63 -3.49 -1.09 -2.73
CA TYR A 63 -3.24 0.00 -1.80
C TYR A 63 -4.30 1.08 -2.00
N GLY A 64 -5.50 0.80 -1.51
CA GLY A 64 -6.65 1.67 -1.66
C GLY A 64 -6.93 2.03 -3.12
N ALA A 65 -7.07 3.33 -3.41
CA ALA A 65 -7.24 3.83 -4.78
C ALA A 65 -5.92 4.08 -5.52
N LEU A 66 -4.76 3.94 -4.85
CA LEU A 66 -3.46 4.32 -5.41
C LEU A 66 -2.79 3.19 -6.19
N LEU A 67 -3.15 1.93 -5.93
CA LEU A 67 -2.45 0.79 -6.52
C LEU A 67 -3.40 -0.41 -6.61
N ASP A 68 -3.45 -1.03 -7.78
CA ASP A 68 -4.11 -2.32 -8.01
C ASP A 68 -3.17 -3.18 -8.87
N ILE A 69 -2.75 -4.31 -8.34
CA ILE A 69 -1.84 -5.26 -8.99
C ILE A 69 -2.51 -6.62 -8.96
N ARG A 70 -2.67 -7.23 -10.12
CA ARG A 70 -3.17 -8.60 -10.25
C ARG A 70 -2.00 -9.54 -10.54
N ILE A 71 -1.78 -10.49 -9.65
CA ILE A 71 -0.77 -11.54 -9.78
C ILE A 71 -1.52 -12.86 -10.04
N PRO A 72 -1.43 -13.44 -11.24
CA PRO A 72 -2.01 -14.74 -11.55
C PRO A 72 -1.36 -15.87 -10.73
N ALA A 73 -2.13 -16.90 -10.38
CA ALA A 73 -1.65 -18.02 -9.57
C ALA A 73 -0.50 -18.79 -10.23
N ASP A 74 -0.53 -18.94 -11.57
CA ASP A 74 0.50 -19.59 -12.37
C ASP A 74 1.87 -18.89 -12.30
N ARG A 75 1.88 -17.61 -11.91
CA ARG A 75 3.09 -16.81 -11.76
C ARG A 75 3.70 -16.90 -10.38
N ILE A 76 3.01 -17.45 -9.39
CA ILE A 76 3.49 -17.49 -8.01
C ILE A 76 4.43 -18.70 -7.84
N ALA A 77 5.73 -18.44 -7.74
CA ALA A 77 6.74 -19.47 -7.51
C ALA A 77 6.77 -19.91 -6.05
N SER A 78 6.78 -18.94 -5.14
CA SER A 78 6.93 -19.19 -3.71
C SER A 78 6.24 -18.11 -2.89
N VAL A 79 5.74 -18.49 -1.71
CA VAL A 79 5.13 -17.58 -0.75
C VAL A 79 5.67 -17.92 0.63
N HIS A 80 6.30 -16.95 1.27
CA HIS A 80 6.91 -17.10 2.58
C HIS A 80 6.61 -15.90 3.47
N GLN A 81 6.47 -16.18 4.76
CA GLN A 81 6.40 -15.14 5.77
C GLN A 81 7.81 -14.61 6.03
N ASP A 82 8.00 -13.32 5.80
CA ASP A 82 9.28 -12.65 6.04
C ASP A 82 9.00 -11.19 6.42
N ARG A 83 9.32 -10.85 7.67
CA ARG A 83 9.07 -9.51 8.19
C ARG A 83 10.26 -8.62 7.91
N LYS A 84 10.09 -7.64 7.03
CA LYS A 84 11.12 -6.65 6.68
C LYS A 84 10.66 -5.22 6.91
N PHE A 85 11.64 -4.34 7.08
CA PHE A 85 11.43 -2.89 7.19
C PHE A 85 12.11 -2.21 5.99
N PRO A 86 11.47 -2.23 4.81
CA PRO A 86 12.05 -1.61 3.64
C PRO A 86 12.07 -0.08 3.76
N THR A 87 13.18 0.53 3.35
CA THR A 87 13.32 2.00 3.22
C THR A 87 12.83 2.49 1.85
N SER A 88 12.54 1.58 0.92
CA SER A 88 12.09 1.90 -0.43
C SER A 88 10.71 2.57 -0.43
N ARG A 89 10.47 3.43 -1.42
CA ARG A 89 9.18 4.10 -1.59
C ARG A 89 8.09 3.07 -1.92
N LEU A 90 6.86 3.31 -1.46
CA LEU A 90 5.70 2.45 -1.75
C LEU A 90 5.61 2.07 -3.24
N ALA A 91 5.56 0.77 -3.49
CA ALA A 91 5.50 0.13 -4.80
C ALA A 91 6.60 0.62 -5.77
N ALA A 92 7.73 1.08 -5.26
CA ALA A 92 8.95 1.23 -6.04
C ALA A 92 9.59 -0.14 -6.24
N VAL A 93 10.06 -0.36 -7.45
CA VAL A 93 10.88 -1.52 -7.78
C VAL A 93 12.32 -1.15 -7.48
N ASP A 94 12.97 -1.96 -6.65
CA ASP A 94 14.41 -1.88 -6.39
C ASP A 94 15.22 -2.39 -7.60
N GLU A 95 16.53 -2.15 -7.61
CA GLU A 95 17.45 -2.66 -8.65
C GLU A 95 17.36 -4.19 -8.82
N ASN A 96 16.95 -4.88 -7.77
CA ASN A 96 16.75 -6.33 -7.73
C ASN A 96 15.38 -6.79 -8.24
N GLY A 97 14.53 -5.90 -8.78
CA GLY A 97 13.20 -6.27 -9.27
C GLY A 97 12.17 -6.51 -8.17
N VAL A 98 12.40 -5.97 -6.97
CA VAL A 98 11.54 -6.18 -5.79
C VAL A 98 10.63 -4.99 -5.56
N ALA A 99 9.32 -5.21 -5.50
CA ALA A 99 8.31 -4.20 -5.21
C ALA A 99 7.84 -4.30 -3.74
N ASP A 100 8.04 -3.23 -2.98
CA ASP A 100 7.65 -3.14 -1.57
C ASP A 100 6.32 -2.39 -1.37
N LEU A 101 5.33 -3.07 -0.83
CA LEU A 101 4.04 -2.54 -0.39
C LEU A 101 4.01 -2.50 1.15
N ALA A 102 4.85 -1.65 1.72
CA ALA A 102 4.96 -1.52 3.17
C ALA A 102 3.79 -0.72 3.77
N VAL A 103 3.23 -1.21 4.88
CA VAL A 103 2.23 -0.50 5.68
C VAL A 103 2.88 -0.16 7.03
N GLY A 104 2.95 1.12 7.36
CA GLY A 104 3.64 1.56 8.59
C GLY A 104 5.15 1.24 8.59
N GLY A 105 5.77 1.18 7.41
CA GLY A 105 7.21 0.91 7.26
C GLY A 105 7.60 -0.57 7.35
N GLN A 106 6.64 -1.49 7.33
CA GLN A 106 6.89 -2.93 7.40
C GLN A 106 6.15 -3.72 6.33
N THR A 107 6.74 -4.83 5.94
CA THR A 107 6.12 -5.93 5.17
C THR A 107 6.23 -7.21 5.98
N THR A 108 5.31 -8.16 5.78
CA THR A 108 5.26 -9.42 6.54
C THR A 108 5.26 -10.65 5.65
N ILE A 109 4.96 -10.50 4.36
CA ILE A 109 4.92 -11.58 3.38
C ILE A 109 5.77 -11.19 2.18
N THR A 110 6.52 -12.18 1.68
CA THR A 110 7.24 -12.11 0.41
C THR A 110 6.65 -13.14 -0.55
N VAL A 111 6.35 -12.68 -1.77
CA VAL A 111 5.86 -13.49 -2.88
C VAL A 111 6.89 -13.40 -3.99
N GLU A 112 7.45 -14.53 -4.40
CA GLU A 112 8.35 -14.61 -5.54
C GLU A 112 7.60 -15.13 -6.76
N LEU A 113 7.86 -14.52 -7.90
CA LEU A 113 7.20 -14.85 -9.15
C LEU A 113 8.15 -15.59 -10.10
N THR A 114 7.59 -16.50 -10.88
CA THR A 114 8.31 -17.22 -11.95
C THR A 114 8.68 -16.29 -13.10
N GLU A 115 7.82 -15.31 -13.38
CA GLU A 115 7.97 -14.31 -14.44
C GLU A 115 7.56 -12.93 -13.90
N PRO A 116 8.16 -11.84 -14.41
CA PRO A 116 7.86 -10.51 -13.92
C PRO A 116 6.43 -10.10 -14.26
N VAL A 117 5.77 -9.40 -13.33
CA VAL A 117 4.43 -8.85 -13.53
C VAL A 117 4.50 -7.34 -13.65
N GLY A 118 3.99 -6.83 -14.77
CA GLY A 118 3.84 -5.40 -15.03
C GLY A 118 2.65 -4.80 -14.28
N TYR A 119 2.87 -3.62 -13.69
CA TYR A 119 1.85 -2.85 -13.01
C TYR A 119 2.10 -1.35 -13.14
N VAL A 120 1.08 -0.56 -12.81
CA VAL A 120 1.18 0.91 -12.80
C VAL A 120 1.32 1.37 -11.36
N ARG A 121 2.37 2.13 -11.08
CA ARG A 121 2.61 2.72 -9.76
C ARG A 121 1.60 3.85 -9.49
N ALA A 122 1.49 4.25 -8.22
CA ALA A 122 0.59 5.33 -7.80
C ALA A 122 0.76 6.68 -8.54
N LEU A 123 1.93 6.92 -9.16
CA LEU A 123 2.21 8.11 -9.98
C LEU A 123 2.16 7.83 -11.49
N GLY A 124 1.46 6.78 -11.92
CA GLY A 124 1.26 6.46 -13.35
C GLY A 124 2.46 5.86 -14.07
N LYS A 125 3.60 5.68 -13.39
CA LYS A 125 4.80 5.08 -13.99
C LYS A 125 4.61 3.55 -14.10
N PRO A 126 4.80 2.96 -15.29
CA PRO A 126 4.84 1.50 -15.41
C PRO A 126 6.06 0.94 -14.67
N ALA A 127 5.90 -0.25 -14.12
CA ALA A 127 6.95 -0.97 -13.41
C ALA A 127 6.72 -2.47 -13.54
N GLU A 128 7.80 -3.25 -13.55
CA GLU A 128 7.77 -4.70 -13.56
C GLU A 128 8.55 -5.22 -12.36
N ALA A 129 8.01 -6.22 -11.67
CA ALA A 129 8.66 -6.81 -10.50
C ALA A 129 8.56 -8.34 -10.53
N HIS A 130 9.63 -8.98 -10.07
CA HIS A 130 9.74 -10.43 -9.86
C HIS A 130 9.37 -10.83 -8.44
N THR A 131 9.50 -9.92 -7.48
CA THR A 131 9.19 -10.21 -6.08
C THR A 131 8.30 -9.11 -5.52
N PHE A 132 7.20 -9.49 -4.90
CA PHE A 132 6.30 -8.58 -4.20
C PHE A 132 6.39 -8.83 -2.70
N ARG A 133 6.70 -7.77 -1.95
CA ARG A 133 6.66 -7.79 -0.48
C ARG A 133 5.51 -6.95 -0.02
N PHE A 134 4.62 -7.49 0.80
CA PHE A 134 3.45 -6.74 1.28
C PHE A 134 3.17 -7.02 2.75
N TYR A 135 2.37 -6.14 3.35
CA TYR A 135 1.89 -6.31 4.70
C TYR A 135 0.54 -7.03 4.73
N ALA A 136 0.47 -8.12 5.48
CA ALA A 136 -0.76 -8.73 5.94
C ALA A 136 -0.78 -8.74 7.48
N GLU A 137 -1.95 -8.46 8.05
CA GLU A 137 -2.16 -8.45 9.51
C GLU A 137 -1.95 -9.85 10.10
N ASP A 138 -2.53 -10.88 9.47
CA ASP A 138 -2.24 -12.29 9.76
C ASP A 138 -1.48 -12.92 8.59
N ALA A 139 -0.16 -12.96 8.73
CA ALA A 139 0.71 -13.50 7.69
C ALA A 139 0.54 -15.01 7.52
N THR A 140 0.30 -15.75 8.61
CA THR A 140 0.25 -17.22 8.58
C THR A 140 -1.01 -17.71 7.87
N SER A 141 -2.18 -17.13 8.18
CA SER A 141 -3.41 -17.49 7.46
C SER A 141 -3.35 -17.11 5.99
N THR A 142 -2.78 -15.95 5.66
CA THR A 142 -2.61 -15.50 4.27
C THR A 142 -1.71 -16.43 3.46
N VAL A 143 -0.54 -16.82 4.00
CA VAL A 143 0.36 -17.78 3.33
C VAL A 143 -0.34 -19.13 3.13
N THR A 144 -1.09 -19.60 4.12
CA THR A 144 -1.82 -20.88 4.05
C THR A 144 -2.90 -20.83 2.97
N ALA A 145 -3.68 -19.73 2.92
CA ALA A 145 -4.70 -19.53 1.91
C ALA A 145 -4.11 -19.45 0.49
N LEU A 146 -2.99 -18.73 0.33
CA LEU A 146 -2.29 -18.64 -0.97
C LEU A 146 -1.74 -20.00 -1.42
N ARG A 147 -1.16 -20.79 -0.52
CA ARG A 147 -0.66 -22.13 -0.85
C ARG A 147 -1.79 -23.09 -1.21
N ALA A 148 -2.90 -23.04 -0.47
CA ALA A 148 -4.08 -23.86 -0.74
C ALA A 148 -4.71 -23.52 -2.09
N ALA A 149 -4.79 -22.23 -2.44
CA ALA A 149 -5.41 -21.77 -3.68
C ALA A 149 -4.49 -21.91 -4.90
N GLY A 150 -3.17 -21.72 -4.73
CA GLY A 150 -2.18 -21.83 -5.81
C GLY A 150 -1.66 -23.25 -6.05
N GLY A 151 -2.06 -24.26 -5.26
CA GLY A 151 -1.54 -25.62 -5.36
C GLY A 151 -0.03 -25.73 -5.06
N ILE A 152 0.56 -24.72 -4.41
CA ILE A 152 1.99 -24.62 -4.12
C ILE A 152 2.31 -25.59 -2.97
N HIS A 153 2.54 -26.86 -3.30
CA HIS A 153 3.06 -27.85 -2.36
C HIS A 153 4.54 -27.57 -2.11
N SER A 154 4.88 -27.30 -0.85
CA SER A 154 6.28 -27.30 -0.41
C SER A 154 6.89 -28.66 -0.71
N ARG A 155 7.84 -28.72 -1.65
CA ARG A 155 8.79 -29.82 -1.70
C ARG A 155 9.93 -29.55 -0.72
#